data_AF-A0A8E0IS29-F1
#
_entry.id   AF-A0A8E0IS29-F1
#
_cell.length_a   1.000
_cell.length_b   1.000
_cell.length_c   1.000
_cell.angle_alpha   90.00
_cell.angle_beta   90.00
_cell.angle_gamma   90.00
#
_symmetry.space_group_name_H-M   'P 1'
#
loop_
_entity.id
_entity.type
_entity.pdbx_description
1 polymer ?
#
loop_
_entity_poly.entity_id
_entity_poly.type
_entity_poly.pdbx_seq_one_letter_code
_entity_poly.pdbx_strand_id
1 'polypeptide(L)' 'MKILNSFSLKPEQRQTLEAAGHTVIDADKLDDATAQQIDVVYGWNAAATRVNFDRLQFVQAMSAGVDYLPLAELAKHHV' A
#
# COMPACT_ATOMS: atom_id res chain seq x y z
N MET A 1 -4.59 -9.99 4.02
CA MET A 1 -3.99 -8.65 4.11
C MET A 1 -4.81 -7.66 3.29
N LYS A 2 -4.87 -6.40 3.74
CA LYS A 2 -5.42 -5.28 2.99
C LYS A 2 -4.29 -4.56 2.25
N ILE A 3 -4.39 -4.54 0.93
CA ILE A 3 -3.37 -4.03 0.03
C ILE A 3 -3.89 -2.75 -0.60
N LEU A 4 -3.20 -1.63 -0.37
CA LEU A 4 -3.47 -0.38 -1.07
C LEU A 4 -2.81 -0.43 -2.45
N ASN A 5 -3.62 -0.40 -3.50
CA ASN A 5 -3.21 -0.36 -4.90
C ASN A 5 -2.91 1.09 -5.30
N SER A 6 -1.71 1.56 -4.99
CA SER A 6 -1.22 2.90 -5.34
C SER A 6 -0.54 2.96 -6.72
N PHE A 7 -0.42 1.83 -7.41
CA PHE A 7 0.09 1.71 -8.77
C PHE A 7 -0.68 0.62 -9.50
N SER A 8 -1.44 1.00 -10.54
CA SER A 8 -2.48 0.18 -11.17
C SER A 8 -2.05 -1.27 -11.45
N LEU A 9 -2.50 -2.20 -10.61
CA LEU A 9 -2.47 -3.62 -10.91
C LEU A 9 -3.27 -3.93 -12.17
N LYS A 10 -2.77 -4.87 -12.98
CA LYS A 10 -3.57 -5.47 -14.05
C LYS A 10 -4.71 -6.31 -13.44
N PRO A 11 -5.84 -6.47 -14.15
CA PRO A 11 -6.98 -7.25 -13.66
C PRO A 11 -6.60 -8.67 -13.20
N GLU A 12 -5.71 -9.34 -13.92
CA GLU A 12 -5.29 -10.72 -13.60
C GLU A 12 -4.45 -10.78 -12.33
N GLN A 13 -3.65 -9.73 -12.06
CA GLN A 13 -2.85 -9.63 -10.83
C GLN A 13 -3.74 -9.38 -9.62
N ARG A 14 -4.73 -8.49 -9.75
CA ARG A 14 -5.76 -8.28 -8.73
C ARG A 14 -6.48 -9.58 -8.42
N GLN A 15 -6.96 -10.29 -9.46
CA GLN A 15 -7.67 -11.55 -9.28
C GLN A 15 -6.81 -12.58 -8.54
N THR A 16 -5.52 -12.66 -8.85
CA THR A 16 -4.58 -13.56 -8.15
C THR A 16 -4.49 -13.23 -6.66
N LEU A 17 -4.35 -11.94 -6.30
CA LEU A 17 -4.29 -11.49 -4.90
C LEU A 17 -5.60 -11.75 -4.16
N GLU A 18 -6.74 -11.46 -4.79
CA GLU A 18 -8.06 -11.67 -4.20
C GLU A 18 -8.38 -13.17 -4.03
N ALA A 19 -8.00 -14.02 -5.00
CA ALA A 19 -8.10 -15.47 -4.89
C ALA A 19 -7.22 -16.05 -3.77
N ALA A 20 -6.11 -15.40 -3.45
CA ALA A 20 -5.26 -15.73 -2.29
C ALA A 20 -5.83 -15.22 -0.95
N GLY A 21 -7.04 -14.67 -0.93
CA GLY A 21 -7.70 -14.17 0.28
C GLY A 21 -7.23 -12.79 0.72
N HIS A 22 -6.64 -12.00 -0.18
CA HIS A 22 -6.29 -10.61 0.10
C HIS A 22 -7.41 -9.66 -0.36
N THR A 23 -7.45 -8.47 0.21
CA THR A 23 -8.37 -7.41 -0.19
C THR A 23 -7.59 -6.29 -0.85
N VAL A 24 -7.89 -5.99 -2.12
CA VAL A 24 -7.22 -4.93 -2.88
C VAL A 24 -8.09 -3.68 -2.90
N ILE A 25 -7.51 -2.57 -2.44
CA ILE A 25 -8.20 -1.29 -2.24
C ILE A 25 -7.56 -0.26 -3.16
N ASP A 26 -8.35 0.31 -4.07
CA ASP A 26 -7.87 1.37 -4.95
C ASP A 26 -7.73 2.68 -4.18
N ALA A 27 -6.76 3.51 -4.57
CA ALA A 27 -6.46 4.77 -3.90
C ALA A 27 -7.66 5.74 -3.86
N ASP A 28 -8.53 5.72 -4.87
CA ASP A 28 -9.76 6.53 -4.95
C ASP A 28 -10.89 6.04 -4.03
N LYS A 29 -10.79 4.81 -3.51
CA LYS A 29 -11.74 4.20 -2.57
C LYS A 29 -11.21 4.15 -1.13
N LEU A 30 -10.05 4.77 -0.86
CA LEU A 30 -9.45 4.77 0.46
C LEU A 30 -10.13 5.81 1.38
N ASP A 31 -10.99 5.32 2.27
CA ASP A 31 -11.51 6.10 3.40
C ASP A 31 -10.57 6.05 4.63
N ASP A 32 -10.83 6.91 5.62
CA ASP A 32 -9.97 7.03 6.80
C ASP A 32 -9.95 5.75 7.64
N ALA A 33 -11.10 5.08 7.81
CA ALA A 33 -11.19 3.85 8.59
C ALA A 33 -10.38 2.72 7.95
N THR A 34 -10.43 2.61 6.63
CA THR A 34 -9.72 1.63 5.83
C THR A 34 -8.22 1.92 5.79
N ALA A 35 -7.81 3.19 5.72
CA ALA A 35 -6.41 3.60 5.77
C ALA A 35 -5.69 3.12 7.04
N GLN A 36 -6.40 3.07 8.18
CA GLN A 36 -5.86 2.55 9.44
C GLN A 36 -5.69 1.02 9.47
N GLN A 37 -6.17 0.32 8.44
CA GLN A 37 -6.20 -1.15 8.38
C GLN A 37 -5.35 -1.74 7.25
N ILE A 38 -4.69 -0.89 6.45
CA ILE A 38 -3.80 -1.31 5.38
C ILE A 38 -2.58 -2.02 5.97
N ASP A 39 -2.24 -3.18 5.42
CA ASP A 39 -1.06 -3.97 5.80
C ASP A 39 0.08 -3.78 4.79
N VAL A 40 -0.25 -3.46 3.53
CA VAL A 40 0.71 -3.37 2.42
C VAL A 40 0.36 -2.19 1.51
N VAL A 41 1.36 -1.44 1.06
CA VAL A 41 1.21 -0.50 -0.06
C VAL A 41 1.93 -1.05 -1.29
N TYR A 42 1.20 -1.18 -2.41
CA TYR A 42 1.75 -1.55 -3.71
C TYR A 42 1.90 -0.31 -4.59
N GLY A 43 3.14 0.07 -4.89
CA GLY A 43 3.49 1.37 -5.43
C GLY A 43 3.50 2.46 -4.35
N TRP A 44 3.44 3.72 -4.77
CA TRP A 44 3.29 4.83 -3.82
C TRP A 44 2.77 6.09 -4.50
N ASN A 45 1.81 6.76 -3.84
CA ASN A 45 1.23 8.04 -4.24
C ASN A 45 0.68 8.77 -3.00
N ALA A 46 0.02 9.91 -3.19
CA ALA A 46 -0.48 10.74 -2.08
C ALA A 46 -1.49 10.02 -1.15
N ALA A 47 -2.19 8.97 -1.59
CA ALA A 47 -3.10 8.24 -0.71
C ALA A 47 -2.35 7.40 0.34
N ALA A 48 -1.15 6.92 0.02
CA ALA A 48 -0.34 6.08 0.91
C ALA A 48 0.13 6.82 2.17
N THR A 49 0.20 8.16 2.15
CA THR A 49 0.58 8.96 3.33
C THR A 49 -0.49 8.99 4.42
N ARG A 50 -1.72 8.51 4.12
CA ARG A 50 -2.84 8.42 5.07
C ARG A 50 -2.85 7.10 5.85
N VAL A 51 -2.02 6.13 5.43
CA VAL A 51 -1.95 4.81 6.06
C VAL A 51 -1.31 4.90 7.44
N ASN A 52 -1.77 4.05 8.36
CA ASN A 52 -1.12 3.89 9.65
C ASN A 52 0.21 3.14 9.50
N PHE A 53 1.34 3.81 9.73
CA PHE A 53 2.66 3.20 9.57
C PHE A 53 2.99 2.20 10.68
N ASP A 54 2.42 2.33 11.89
CA ASP A 54 2.60 1.35 12.97
C ASP A 54 2.02 -0.04 12.62
N ARG A 55 1.11 -0.09 11.64
CA ARG A 55 0.48 -1.33 11.15
C ARG A 55 1.09 -1.82 9.84
N LEU A 56 1.61 -0.90 9.04
CA LEU A 56 2.13 -1.19 7.72
C LEU A 56 3.29 -2.20 7.84
N GLN A 57 3.25 -3.26 7.03
CA GLN A 57 4.24 -4.34 7.12
C GLN A 57 5.35 -4.20 6.08
N PHE A 58 5.02 -3.71 4.88
CA PHE A 58 6.00 -3.38 3.85
C PHE A 58 5.40 -2.48 2.76
N VAL A 59 6.29 -1.81 2.01
CA VAL A 59 5.97 -1.06 0.80
C VAL A 59 6.68 -1.70 -0.39
N GLN A 60 5.93 -2.10 -1.42
CA GLN A 60 6.51 -2.55 -2.67
C GLN A 60 6.63 -1.35 -3.63
N ALA A 61 7.84 -0.80 -3.78
CA ALA A 61 8.08 0.26 -4.75
C ALA A 61 8.06 -0.26 -6.20
N MET A 62 7.67 0.61 -7.14
CA MET A 62 7.56 0.34 -8.58
C MET A 62 8.50 1.27 -9.38
N SER A 63 9.73 1.44 -8.89
CA SER A 63 10.75 2.33 -9.47
C SER A 63 12.15 1.87 -9.07
N ALA A 64 13.16 2.26 -9.87
CA ALA A 64 14.58 2.06 -9.55
C ALA A 64 15.10 3.02 -8.46
N GLY A 65 14.38 4.12 -8.21
CA GLY A 65 14.66 5.08 -7.14
C GLY A 65 13.49 5.17 -6.17
N VAL A 66 13.79 5.47 -4.90
CA VAL A 66 12.81 5.55 -3.79
C VAL A 66 12.81 6.93 -3.12
N ASP A 67 13.43 7.93 -3.72
CA ASP A 67 13.64 9.26 -3.13
C ASP A 67 12.33 10.00 -2.79
N TYR A 68 11.22 9.57 -3.38
CA TYR A 68 9.88 10.12 -3.16
C TYR A 68 9.11 9.41 -2.02
N LEU A 69 9.68 8.34 -1.44
CA LEU A 69 9.14 7.67 -0.25
C LEU A 69 9.62 8.39 1.02
N PRO A 70 8.80 8.44 2.09
CA PRO A 70 9.21 8.98 3.38
C PRO A 70 10.06 7.95 4.14
N LEU A 71 11.23 7.58 3.60
CA LEU A 71 12.07 6.49 4.10
C LEU A 71 12.45 6.64 5.59
N ALA A 72 12.73 7.87 6.02
CA ALA A 72 13.05 8.15 7.41
C ALA A 72 11.88 7.89 8.36
N GLU A 73 10.64 8.05 7.89
CA GLU A 73 9.45 7.75 8.68
C GLU A 73 9.18 6.24 8.65
N LEU A 74 9.18 5.60 7.48
CA LEU A 74 9.03 4.14 7.34
C LEU A 74 10.01 3.38 8.24
N ALA A 75 11.27 3.83 8.30
CA ALA A 75 12.29 3.22 9.15
C ALA A 75 11.99 3.30 10.66
N LYS A 76 11.31 4.34 11.14
CA LYS A 76 10.89 4.45 12.55
C LYS A 76 9.84 3.41 12.92
N HIS A 77 9.03 3.00 11.94
CA HIS A 77 7.94 2.04 12.08
C HIS A 77 8.32 0.62 11.67
N HIS A 78 9.60 0.38 11.36
CA HIS A 78 10.12 -0.92 10.93
C HIS A 78 9.46 -1.48 9.66
N VAL A 79 9.12 -0.58 8.73
CA VAL A 79 8.55 -0.89 7.40
C VAL A 79 9.64 -0.99 6.33
#